data_AF-A0A4S4G1J6-F1
#
_entry.id   AF-A0A4S4G1J6-F1
#
_cell.length_a   1.000
_cell.length_b   1.000
_cell.length_c   1.000
_cell.angle_alpha   90.00
_cell.angle_beta   90.00
_cell.angle_gamma   90.00
#
_symmetry.space_group_name_H-M   'P 1'
#
loop_
_entity.id
_entity.type
_entity.pdbx_description
1 polymer ?
#
loop_
_entity_poly.entity_id
_entity_poly.type
_entity_poly.pdbx_seq_one_letter_code
_entity_poly.pdbx_strand_id
1 'polypeptide(L)'
;EKPAKAYIRQDYEPGFRCEFDWGVLTLWIGGVRRRLHMAVFTLDHSNMRKAYLFSREDTLALMEAHRNCFRELGGTPRVMAYDNMRTAVKKFLGRDREHTDALLRMEVHYCFTPHFCNPRSGWENGKVERSVEYIRRRAFSFEVRFDSLESAQTHLA
;
A
#
# COMPACT_ATOMS: atom_id res chain seq x y z
N GLU A 1 23.96 -14.47 -25.14
CA GLU A 1 22.86 -14.64 -24.16
C GLU A 1 22.85 -13.47 -23.18
N LYS A 2 21.68 -13.05 -22.68
CA LYS A 2 21.64 -12.09 -21.58
C LYS A 2 21.99 -12.83 -20.28
N PRO A 3 22.91 -12.31 -19.45
CA PRO A 3 23.22 -12.95 -18.18
C PRO A 3 21.96 -13.04 -17.31
N ALA A 4 21.85 -14.14 -16.55
CA ALA A 4 20.78 -14.29 -15.58
C ALA A 4 20.81 -13.11 -14.60
N LYS A 5 19.63 -12.57 -14.28
CA LYS A 5 19.53 -11.48 -13.30
C LYS A 5 19.85 -12.03 -11.91
N ALA A 6 20.87 -11.47 -11.26
CA ALA A 6 21.15 -11.70 -9.85
C ALA A 6 20.52 -10.58 -9.02
N TYR A 7 19.94 -10.94 -7.87
CA TYR A 7 19.33 -9.98 -6.95
C TYR A 7 19.98 -10.11 -5.56
N ILE A 8 20.21 -8.98 -4.91
CA ILE A 8 20.73 -8.93 -3.54
C ILE A 8 19.53 -8.94 -2.59
N ARG A 9 19.54 -9.85 -1.61
CA ARG A 9 18.52 -9.88 -0.58
C ARG A 9 18.64 -8.62 0.28
N GLN A 10 17.54 -7.88 0.40
CA GLN A 10 17.45 -6.73 1.28
C GLN A 10 17.08 -7.19 2.69
N ASP A 11 17.80 -6.69 3.68
CA ASP A 11 17.55 -6.91 5.10
C ASP A 11 17.35 -5.57 5.79
N TYR A 12 16.40 -5.51 6.71
CA TYR A 12 15.93 -4.26 7.29
C TYR A 12 15.68 -4.42 8.78
N GLU A 13 16.09 -3.42 9.55
CA GLU A 13 15.76 -3.35 10.97
C GLU A 13 14.25 -3.23 11.20
N PRO A 14 13.73 -3.72 12.36
CA PRO A 14 12.34 -3.49 12.76
C PRO A 14 11.92 -2.02 12.64
N GLY A 15 10.77 -1.76 12.01
CA GLY A 15 10.23 -0.40 11.85
C GLY A 15 10.97 0.49 10.83
N PHE A 16 12.01 -0.02 10.16
CA PHE A 16 12.76 0.79 9.20
C PHE A 16 11.96 1.07 7.94
N ARG A 17 11.46 0.03 7.25
CA ARG A 17 10.81 0.16 5.94
C ARG A 17 9.44 -0.51 5.92
N CYS A 18 8.46 0.23 5.40
CA CYS A 18 7.13 -0.25 5.07
C CYS A 18 6.84 -0.03 3.60
N GLU A 19 6.43 -1.06 2.90
CA GLU A 19 5.94 -0.96 1.53
C GLU A 19 4.43 -0.66 1.53
N PHE A 20 4.00 0.15 0.57
CA PHE A 20 2.60 0.51 0.35
C PHE A 20 2.20 0.28 -1.12
N ASP A 21 1.01 -0.29 -1.32
CA ASP A 21 0.44 -0.47 -2.65
C ASP A 21 -1.10 -0.52 -2.62
N TRP A 22 -1.71 -0.29 -3.77
CA TRP A 22 -3.16 -0.39 -3.99
C TRP A 22 -3.52 -1.72 -4.62
N GLY A 23 -4.32 -2.51 -3.91
CA GLY A 23 -5.07 -3.62 -4.49
C GLY A 23 -6.40 -3.16 -5.06
N VAL A 24 -6.90 -3.89 -6.06
CA VAL A 24 -8.28 -3.75 -6.55
C VAL A 24 -9.03 -5.07 -6.33
N LEU A 25 -10.26 -4.96 -5.88
CA LEU A 25 -11.19 -6.07 -5.72
C LEU A 25 -12.62 -5.63 -6.05
N THR A 26 -13.49 -6.60 -6.30
CA THR A 26 -14.91 -6.36 -6.56
C THR A 26 -15.71 -7.16 -5.54
N LEU A 27 -16.53 -6.46 -4.76
CA LEU A 27 -17.42 -7.03 -3.76
C LEU A 27 -18.87 -6.65 -4.07
N TRP A 28 -19.82 -7.39 -3.53
CA TRP A 28 -21.23 -7.01 -3.54
C TRP A 28 -21.53 -6.28 -2.23
N ILE A 29 -21.84 -4.99 -2.31
CA ILE A 29 -22.15 -4.16 -1.15
C ILE A 29 -23.61 -3.72 -1.26
N GLY A 30 -24.45 -4.13 -0.30
CA GLY A 30 -25.89 -3.86 -0.32
C GLY A 30 -26.56 -4.38 -1.60
N GLY A 31 -26.16 -5.58 -2.05
CA GLY A 31 -26.66 -6.19 -3.29
C GLY A 31 -26.12 -5.58 -4.60
N VAL A 32 -25.29 -4.54 -4.55
CA VAL A 32 -24.70 -3.90 -5.74
C VAL A 32 -23.25 -4.30 -5.88
N ARG A 33 -22.85 -4.73 -7.08
CA ARG A 33 -21.44 -5.00 -7.41
C ARG A 33 -20.63 -3.70 -7.41
N ARG A 34 -19.70 -3.55 -6.47
CA ARG A 34 -18.84 -2.37 -6.31
C ARG A 34 -17.38 -2.77 -6.53
N ARG A 35 -16.66 -1.99 -7.34
CA ARG A 35 -15.21 -2.02 -7.38
C ARG A 35 -14.68 -1.21 -6.19
N LEU A 36 -13.79 -1.80 -5.41
CA LEU A 36 -13.15 -1.19 -4.25
C LEU A 36 -11.64 -1.19 -4.44
N HIS A 37 -10.99 -0.29 -3.70
CA HIS A 37 -9.55 -0.14 -3.62
C HIS A 37 -9.10 -0.58 -2.22
N MET A 38 -8.06 -1.40 -2.15
CA MET A 38 -7.52 -1.93 -0.91
C MET A 38 -6.14 -1.34 -0.71
N ALA A 39 -6.00 -0.41 0.23
CA ALA A 39 -4.72 0.17 0.62
C ALA A 39 -3.97 -0.87 1.45
N VAL A 40 -2.83 -1.38 0.97
CA VAL A 40 -2.07 -2.44 1.65
C VAL A 40 -0.73 -1.91 2.13
N PHE A 41 -0.42 -2.21 3.38
CA PHE A 41 0.86 -1.93 4.03
C PHE A 41 1.53 -3.24 4.39
N THR A 42 2.84 -3.34 4.17
CA THR A 42 3.64 -4.42 4.73
C THR A 42 4.95 -3.93 5.31
N LEU A 43 5.27 -4.36 6.53
CA LEU A 43 6.59 -4.12 7.13
C LEU A 43 7.60 -5.13 6.61
N ASP A 44 8.75 -4.65 6.17
CA ASP A 44 9.73 -5.50 5.50
C ASP A 44 10.42 -6.47 6.45
N HIS A 45 10.64 -6.08 7.71
CA HIS A 45 11.27 -6.94 8.70
C HIS A 45 10.34 -8.07 9.17
N SER A 46 9.12 -7.72 9.58
CA SER A 46 8.20 -8.66 10.25
C SER A 46 7.20 -9.36 9.32
N ASN A 47 7.07 -8.92 8.06
CA ASN A 47 5.96 -9.27 7.18
C ASN A 47 4.56 -9.00 7.78
N MET A 48 4.47 -8.08 8.74
CA MET A 48 3.17 -7.59 9.21
C MET A 48 2.42 -6.97 8.04
N ARG A 49 1.14 -7.30 7.89
CA ARG A 49 0.28 -6.84 6.81
C ARG A 49 -0.93 -6.11 7.39
N LYS A 50 -1.25 -4.94 6.84
CA LYS A 50 -2.46 -4.18 7.16
C LYS A 50 -3.15 -3.77 5.88
N ALA A 51 -4.48 -3.74 5.90
CA ALA A 51 -5.25 -3.39 4.72
C ALA A 51 -6.53 -2.62 5.07
N TYR A 52 -6.90 -1.69 4.20
CA TYR A 52 -8.08 -0.83 4.35
C TYR A 52 -8.82 -0.70 3.02
N LEU A 53 -10.15 -0.80 3.04
CA LEU A 53 -11.02 -0.68 1.89
C LEU A 53 -11.49 0.76 1.71
N PHE A 54 -11.42 1.22 0.47
CA PHE A 54 -11.91 2.51 0.04
C PHE A 54 -12.74 2.36 -1.24
N SER A 55 -13.70 3.26 -1.42
CA SER A 55 -14.47 3.35 -2.65
C SER A 55 -13.66 3.99 -3.80
N ARG A 56 -12.53 4.63 -3.49
CA ARG A 56 -11.69 5.38 -4.42
C ARG A 56 -10.22 5.28 -4.05
N GLU A 57 -9.36 5.50 -5.05
CA GLU A 57 -7.93 5.69 -4.90
C GLU A 57 -7.60 7.16 -5.14
N ASP A 58 -7.85 7.99 -4.13
CA ASP A 58 -7.57 9.41 -4.16
C ASP A 58 -6.69 9.82 -2.98
N THR A 59 -6.34 11.10 -2.95
CA THR A 59 -5.49 11.67 -1.91
C THR A 59 -6.07 11.52 -0.51
N LEU A 60 -7.39 11.62 -0.35
CA LEU A 60 -8.04 11.48 0.96
C LEU A 60 -7.94 10.04 1.45
N ALA A 61 -8.22 9.07 0.56
CA ALA A 61 -8.06 7.65 0.85
C ALA A 61 -6.60 7.31 1.21
N LEU A 62 -5.62 7.87 0.49
CA LEU A 62 -4.20 7.69 0.81
C LEU A 62 -3.86 8.20 2.22
N MET A 63 -4.26 9.44 2.54
CA MET A 63 -4.01 10.05 3.85
C MET A 63 -4.68 9.28 4.98
N GLU A 64 -5.92 8.86 4.79
CA GLU A 64 -6.68 8.09 5.78
C GLU A 64 -6.07 6.71 6.02
N ALA A 65 -5.66 6.00 4.96
CA ALA A 65 -5.02 4.71 5.06
C ALA A 65 -3.74 4.78 5.92
N HIS A 66 -2.91 5.80 5.71
CA HIS A 66 -1.67 5.98 6.46
C HIS A 66 -1.96 6.37 7.92
N ARG A 67 -2.91 7.28 8.15
CA ARG A 67 -3.36 7.63 9.52
C ARG A 67 -3.79 6.37 10.29
N ASN A 68 -4.62 5.53 9.67
CA ASN A 68 -5.11 4.31 10.31
C ASN A 68 -3.96 3.33 10.59
N CYS A 69 -3.10 3.09 9.60
CA CYS A 69 -1.95 2.19 9.73
C CYS A 69 -0.99 2.64 10.84
N PHE A 70 -0.57 3.91 10.84
CA PHE A 70 0.39 4.41 11.83
C PHE A 70 -0.19 4.43 13.24
N ARG A 71 -1.48 4.71 13.38
CA ARG A 71 -2.18 4.62 14.67
C ARG A 71 -2.19 3.19 15.20
N GLU A 72 -2.47 2.21 14.34
CA GLU A 72 -2.47 0.78 14.74
C GLU A 72 -1.07 0.25 15.02
N LEU A 73 -0.05 0.74 14.31
CA LEU A 73 1.35 0.42 14.58
C LEU A 73 1.85 1.02 15.90
N GLY A 74 1.17 2.05 16.43
CA GLY A 74 1.66 2.83 17.55
C GLY A 74 2.88 3.70 17.22
N GLY A 75 3.14 3.93 15.92
CA GLY A 75 4.30 4.65 15.43
C GLY A 75 4.36 4.69 13.91
N THR A 76 5.36 5.41 13.38
CA THR A 76 5.55 5.59 11.94
C THR A 76 6.83 4.88 11.49
N PRO A 77 6.81 4.10 10.39
CA PRO A 77 8.01 3.56 9.77
C PRO A 77 8.96 4.67 9.34
N ARG A 78 10.28 4.45 9.45
CA ARG A 78 11.25 5.47 9.02
C ARG A 78 11.19 5.76 7.52
N VAL A 79 10.94 4.73 6.72
CA VAL A 79 10.86 4.79 5.26
C VAL A 79 9.54 4.20 4.79
N MET A 80 8.83 4.95 3.94
CA MET A 80 7.65 4.47 3.23
C MET A 80 8.03 4.23 1.76
N ALA A 81 7.98 2.98 1.33
CA ALA A 81 8.24 2.60 -0.04
C ALA A 81 6.94 2.60 -0.85
N TYR A 82 6.94 3.32 -1.97
CA TYR A 82 5.82 3.45 -2.88
C TYR A 82 6.21 3.00 -4.29
N ASP A 83 5.24 2.52 -5.06
CA ASP A 83 5.33 2.59 -6.52
C ASP A 83 5.04 4.03 -7.00
N ASN A 84 5.18 4.27 -8.30
CA ASN A 84 5.03 5.57 -8.94
C ASN A 84 3.56 5.96 -9.18
N MET A 85 2.71 5.77 -8.17
CA MET A 85 1.27 6.04 -8.20
C MET A 85 0.98 7.55 -8.21
N ARG A 86 -0.07 7.97 -8.93
CA ARG A 86 -0.43 9.39 -9.10
C ARG A 86 -0.84 10.11 -7.81
N THR A 87 -1.28 9.36 -6.80
CA THR A 87 -1.62 9.90 -5.48
C THR A 87 -0.37 10.32 -4.69
N ALA A 88 0.80 9.76 -5.02
CA ALA A 88 2.08 10.04 -4.38
C ALA A 88 3.05 10.84 -5.28
N VAL A 89 3.01 10.61 -6.61
CA VAL A 89 3.85 11.28 -7.61
C VAL A 89 3.01 12.26 -8.43
N LYS A 90 3.37 13.54 -8.36
CA LYS A 90 2.77 14.64 -9.14
C LYS A 90 3.34 14.70 -10.55
N LYS A 91 4.67 14.61 -10.70
CA LYS A 91 5.37 14.62 -12.00
C LYS A 91 6.66 13.81 -11.94
N PHE A 92 7.09 13.31 -13.09
CA PHE A 92 8.40 12.68 -13.27
C PHE A 92 9.41 13.74 -13.73
N LEU A 93 10.56 13.81 -13.06
CA LEU A 93 11.69 14.68 -13.33
C LEU A 93 12.91 13.83 -13.70
N GLY A 94 12.81 13.10 -14.81
CA GLY A 94 13.84 12.13 -15.22
C GLY A 94 13.86 10.91 -14.29
N ARG A 95 14.92 10.80 -13.47
CA ARG A 95 15.01 9.76 -12.42
C ARG A 95 14.38 10.22 -11.10
N ASP A 96 14.10 11.51 -10.93
CA ASP A 96 13.49 12.04 -9.72
C ASP A 96 11.99 12.24 -9.87
N ARG A 97 11.29 12.36 -8.75
CA ARG A 97 9.83 12.45 -8.69
C ARG A 97 9.46 13.72 -7.94
N GLU A 98 8.61 14.54 -8.54
CA GLU A 98 7.94 15.60 -7.81
C GLU A 98 6.82 14.96 -7.00
N HIS A 99 6.90 15.02 -5.67
CA HIS A 99 5.88 14.47 -4.77
C HIS A 99 4.60 15.31 -4.83
N THR A 100 3.45 14.70 -4.54
CA THR A 100 2.22 15.47 -4.35
C THR A 100 2.30 16.29 -3.06
N ASP A 101 1.63 17.45 -3.03
CA ASP A 101 1.59 18.30 -1.84
C ASP A 101 1.05 17.55 -0.60
N ALA A 102 0.16 16.59 -0.82
CA ALA A 102 -0.37 15.74 0.23
C ALA A 102 0.69 14.77 0.79
N LEU A 103 1.48 14.14 -0.07
CA LEU A 103 2.58 13.29 0.39
C LEU A 103 3.61 14.10 1.16
N LEU A 104 3.98 15.28 0.68
CA LEU A 104 4.91 16.18 1.38
C LEU A 104 4.37 16.59 2.76
N ARG A 105 3.08 16.89 2.87
CA ARG A 105 2.45 17.19 4.17
C ARG A 105 2.49 15.99 5.12
N MET A 106 2.24 14.79 4.60
CA MET A 106 2.31 13.57 5.41
C MET A 106 3.74 13.26 5.85
N GLU A 107 4.72 13.44 4.97
CA GLU A 107 6.15 13.28 5.25
C GLU A 107 6.55 14.15 6.45
N VAL A 108 6.19 15.44 6.41
CA VAL A 108 6.50 16.38 7.50
C VAL A 108 5.70 16.07 8.77
N HIS A 109 4.42 15.68 8.64
CA HIS A 109 3.57 15.44 9.81
C HIS A 109 3.95 14.17 10.58
N TYR A 110 4.29 13.10 9.87
CA TYR A 110 4.59 11.78 10.44
C TYR A 110 6.10 11.48 10.51
N CYS A 111 6.94 12.35 9.96
CA CYS A 111 8.41 12.24 9.99
C CYS A 111 8.97 10.95 9.36
N PHE A 112 8.36 10.46 8.28
CA PHE A 112 8.93 9.37 7.46
C PHE A 112 9.66 9.91 6.24
N THR A 113 10.43 9.08 5.55
CA THR A 113 11.03 9.41 4.24
C THR A 113 10.37 8.59 3.12
N PRO A 114 9.75 9.21 2.10
CA PRO A 114 9.22 8.49 0.95
C PRO A 114 10.36 7.94 0.07
N HIS A 115 10.23 6.69 -0.35
CA HIS A 115 11.13 6.03 -1.28
C HIS A 115 10.32 5.49 -2.47
N PHE A 116 10.64 5.96 -3.68
CA PHE A 116 9.96 5.52 -4.90
C PHE A 116 10.77 4.46 -5.63
N CYS A 117 10.12 3.33 -5.93
CA CYS A 117 10.75 2.25 -6.68
C CYS A 117 11.15 2.71 -8.08
N ASN A 118 12.29 2.20 -8.56
CA ASN A 118 12.80 2.50 -9.89
C ASN A 118 11.78 2.08 -10.96
N PRO A 119 11.65 2.84 -12.06
CA PRO A 119 10.68 2.49 -13.10
C PRO A 119 10.99 1.10 -13.65
N ARG A 120 9.95 0.27 -13.82
CA ARG A 120 10.06 -1.13 -14.27
C ARG A 120 10.90 -2.04 -13.35
N SER A 121 10.95 -1.70 -12.06
CA SER A 121 11.73 -2.42 -11.04
C SER A 121 10.85 -3.01 -9.93
N GLY A 122 9.81 -3.77 -10.30
CA GLY A 122 8.85 -4.33 -9.34
C GLY A 122 9.47 -5.25 -8.27
N TRP A 123 10.67 -5.78 -8.50
CA TRP A 123 11.40 -6.55 -7.48
C TRP A 123 11.78 -5.73 -6.24
N GLU A 124 11.79 -4.39 -6.33
CA GLU A 124 12.04 -3.49 -5.21
C GLU A 124 10.86 -3.34 -4.26
N ASN A 125 9.65 -3.76 -4.69
CA ASN A 125 8.39 -3.66 -3.92
C ASN A 125 7.64 -5.01 -3.86
N GLY A 126 8.38 -6.12 -3.97
CA GLY A 126 7.77 -7.43 -4.16
C GLY A 126 7.09 -8.02 -2.91
N LYS A 127 7.22 -7.41 -1.73
CA LYS A 127 6.54 -7.92 -0.52
C LYS A 127 5.11 -7.43 -0.47
N VAL A 128 4.84 -6.17 -0.84
CA VAL A 128 3.50 -5.62 -0.83
C VAL A 128 2.66 -6.21 -1.97
N GLU A 129 3.21 -6.43 -3.16
CA GLU A 129 2.51 -7.08 -4.27
C GLU A 129 1.97 -8.47 -3.85
N ARG A 130 2.83 -9.28 -3.22
CA ARG A 130 2.44 -10.58 -2.65
C ARG A 130 1.43 -10.43 -1.52
N SER A 131 1.54 -9.38 -0.73
CA SER A 131 0.61 -9.11 0.38
C SER A 131 -0.77 -8.70 -0.11
N VAL A 132 -0.87 -7.93 -1.18
CA VAL A 132 -2.14 -7.59 -1.85
C VAL A 132 -2.86 -8.87 -2.28
N GLU A 133 -2.15 -9.77 -2.97
CA GLU A 133 -2.73 -11.04 -3.41
C GLU A 133 -3.13 -11.92 -2.22
N TYR A 134 -2.26 -12.05 -1.23
CA TYR A 134 -2.48 -12.87 -0.04
C TYR A 134 -3.71 -12.40 0.74
N ILE A 135 -3.79 -11.11 1.07
CA ILE A 135 -4.90 -10.54 1.85
C ILE A 135 -6.21 -10.69 1.08
N ARG A 136 -6.22 -10.37 -0.22
CA ARG A 136 -7.41 -10.51 -1.06
C ARG A 136 -7.94 -11.94 -1.08
N ARG A 137 -7.06 -12.94 -1.23
CA ARG A 137 -7.46 -14.36 -1.20
C ARG A 137 -7.95 -14.77 0.19
N ARG A 138 -7.21 -14.42 1.24
CA ARG A 138 -7.54 -14.82 2.60
C ARG A 138 -8.88 -14.23 3.05
N ALA A 139 -9.12 -12.95 2.79
CA ALA A 139 -10.33 -12.26 3.23
C ALA A 139 -11.53 -12.50 2.30
N PHE A 140 -11.34 -12.62 0.99
CA PHE A 140 -12.47 -12.53 0.05
C PHE A 140 -12.56 -13.70 -0.95
N SER A 141 -11.93 -14.84 -0.68
CA SER A 141 -12.13 -16.03 -1.53
C SER A 141 -13.45 -16.76 -1.25
N PHE A 142 -13.99 -16.67 -0.03
CA PHE A 142 -15.21 -17.38 0.36
C PHE A 142 -16.41 -16.46 0.52
N GLU A 143 -16.23 -15.31 1.17
CA GLU A 143 -17.27 -14.30 1.32
C GLU A 143 -16.94 -13.06 0.49
N VAL A 144 -17.91 -12.64 -0.31
CA VAL A 144 -17.77 -11.49 -1.22
C VAL A 144 -19.00 -10.58 -1.21
N ARG A 145 -19.99 -10.88 -0.36
CA ARG A 145 -21.24 -10.15 -0.23
C ARG A 145 -21.37 -9.61 1.19
N PHE A 146 -21.59 -8.31 1.29
CA PHE A 146 -21.71 -7.59 2.55
C PHE A 146 -22.85 -6.58 2.46
N ASP A 147 -23.51 -6.27 3.57
CA ASP A 147 -24.58 -5.27 3.60
C ASP A 147 -24.05 -3.85 3.45
N SER A 148 -22.83 -3.59 3.93
CA SER A 148 -22.18 -2.27 3.91
C SER A 148 -20.67 -2.38 3.69
N LEU A 149 -20.04 -1.26 3.31
CA LEU A 149 -18.57 -1.18 3.20
C LEU A 149 -17.90 -1.39 4.56
N GLU A 150 -18.52 -0.94 5.65
CA GLU A 150 -18.02 -1.11 7.01
C GLU A 150 -18.01 -2.58 7.44
N SER A 151 -19.04 -3.35 7.07
CA SER A 151 -19.07 -4.80 7.30
C SER A 151 -17.94 -5.51 6.53
N ALA A 152 -17.72 -5.14 5.27
CA ALA A 152 -16.59 -5.64 4.48
C ALA A 152 -15.22 -5.23 5.07
N GLN A 153 -15.10 -4.00 5.60
CA GLN A 153 -13.89 -3.51 6.26
C GLN A 153 -13.62 -4.27 7.57
N THR A 154 -14.65 -4.63 8.32
CA THR A 154 -14.56 -5.42 9.53
C THR A 154 -14.12 -6.85 9.20
N HIS A 155 -14.64 -7.42 8.12
CA HIS A 155 -14.24 -8.75 7.63
C HIS A 155 -12.78 -8.81 7.15
N LEU A 156 -12.23 -7.70 6.67
CA LEU A 156 -10.84 -7.59 6.24
C LEU A 156 -9.84 -7.62 7.40
N ALA A 157 -10.23 -7.16 8.59
CA ALA A 157 -9.36 -6.97 9.75
C ALA A 157 -8.87 -8.31 10.35
#